data_AF-A0A915PN63-F1
#
_entry.id   AF-A0A915PN63-F1
#
_cell.length_a   1.000
_cell.length_b   1.000
_cell.length_c   1.000
_cell.angle_alpha   90.00
_cell.angle_beta   90.00
_cell.angle_gamma   90.00
#
_symmetry.space_group_name_H-M   'P 1'
#
loop_
_entity.id
_entity.type
_entity.pdbx_description
1 polymer ?
#
loop_
_entity_poly.entity_id
_entity_poly.type
_entity_poly.pdbx_seq_one_letter_code
_entity_poly.pdbx_strand_id
1 'polypeptide(L)'
;MSPSGTSSKRHRHRISNRNHHGRTNNHSNGFSDHSREDDDLDVRCAEFLPDNGLERLLNDDSSMINTTCDAFPVFECFATEISSTDAKKKLYSDLRVGDGLCFRIRRVELAGVYAEPICMLHSFRRNLRWINDFQVLLERNLQTGQDYRPNDLIKVLVVGFDDESKIPVFAIDEDAGLLTETELPPYFRNSEETGTKTFDECLKDYLPATNPNLSTLFGIEADLALSFLRELKDIDFSSEHRAPHIRRKQNEDLSMVVAKRGVDKIREGENAVAVQHFNKALSICDKNIEALVGRAAAYANMGQYNLAEADLDAALVINARHTNAQNYMIETLLQEAKRLEETDKRDEAKIKYKKCLAIKDDVRALNGLRNLERNPSAEVVKVKKDHTQGKDRKKEYSRAAEERQRRKRRRDAEKLAEYERFIAELKSK
;
A
#
# COMPACT_ATOMS: atom_id res chain seq x y z
N MET A 1 -14.76 -72.74 -0.57
CA MET A 1 -14.82 -71.96 0.68
C MET A 1 -13.41 -71.48 0.99
N SER A 2 -13.27 -70.16 1.08
CA SER A 2 -12.24 -69.31 1.72
C SER A 2 -10.73 -69.66 1.61
N PRO A 3 -9.90 -68.67 1.19
CA PRO A 3 -8.48 -68.62 1.52
C PRO A 3 -8.16 -67.65 2.69
N SER A 4 -6.92 -67.77 3.13
CA SER A 4 -6.19 -67.20 4.28
C SER A 4 -6.03 -65.67 4.37
N GLY A 5 -5.83 -65.15 5.60
CA GLY A 5 -5.28 -63.81 5.85
C GLY A 5 -4.93 -63.47 7.31
N THR A 6 -3.66 -63.73 7.65
CA THR A 6 -2.72 -63.11 8.62
C THR A 6 -3.18 -62.14 9.74
N SER A 7 -2.75 -62.47 10.97
CA SER A 7 -2.90 -61.70 12.23
C SER A 7 -1.75 -60.71 12.48
N SER A 8 -2.06 -59.49 12.96
CA SER A 8 -1.08 -58.51 13.46
C SER A 8 -1.17 -58.35 14.98
N LYS A 9 -0.04 -58.56 15.67
CA LYS A 9 0.13 -58.46 17.13
C LYS A 9 0.39 -56.99 17.54
N ARG A 10 -0.44 -56.44 18.44
CA ARG A 10 -0.17 -55.19 19.16
C ARG A 10 0.59 -55.48 20.45
N HIS A 11 1.78 -54.89 20.63
CA HIS A 11 2.48 -54.82 21.92
C HIS A 11 2.23 -53.45 22.58
N ARG A 12 1.83 -53.50 23.85
CA ARG A 12 1.72 -52.38 24.80
C ARG A 12 3.10 -52.01 25.37
N HIS A 13 3.30 -50.72 25.66
CA HIS A 13 3.99 -50.13 26.82
C HIS A 13 4.14 -48.61 26.57
N ARG A 14 4.00 -47.65 27.48
CA ARG A 14 3.66 -47.62 28.92
C ARG A 14 3.27 -46.15 29.22
N ILE A 15 2.08 -45.94 29.76
CA ILE A 15 1.59 -44.65 30.26
C ILE A 15 2.20 -44.43 31.66
N SER A 16 2.76 -43.25 31.92
CA SER A 16 3.04 -42.78 33.28
C SER A 16 2.01 -41.74 33.71
N ASN A 17 1.27 -42.11 34.77
CA ASN A 17 0.24 -41.37 35.48
C ASN A 17 0.72 -40.07 36.13
N ARG A 18 -0.26 -39.16 36.33
CA ARG A 18 -0.70 -38.49 37.58
C ARG A 18 -1.04 -37.03 37.27
N ASN A 19 -2.13 -36.40 37.70
CA ASN A 19 -3.32 -36.71 38.51
C ASN A 19 -4.39 -35.69 38.05
N HIS A 20 -5.60 -36.10 37.67
CA HIS A 20 -6.82 -35.96 38.49
C HIS A 20 -6.93 -34.66 39.30
N HIS A 21 -7.79 -33.74 38.84
CA HIS A 21 -9.02 -33.44 39.56
C HIS A 21 -10.11 -33.04 38.55
N GLY A 22 -11.07 -33.95 38.37
CA GLY A 22 -12.34 -33.63 37.74
C GLY A 22 -13.19 -32.79 38.69
N ARG A 23 -13.81 -31.74 38.13
CA ARG A 23 -15.09 -31.23 38.61
C ARG A 23 -16.04 -31.27 37.43
N THR A 24 -16.78 -32.37 37.35
CA THR A 24 -18.07 -32.40 36.67
C THR A 24 -19.05 -31.60 37.52
N ASN A 25 -19.80 -30.67 36.91
CA ASN A 25 -21.24 -30.63 37.06
C ASN A 25 -21.90 -29.65 36.09
N ASN A 26 -22.85 -30.21 35.35
CA ASN A 26 -24.12 -29.64 34.91
C ASN A 26 -24.52 -28.32 35.60
N HIS A 27 -24.94 -27.32 34.83
CA HIS A 27 -26.37 -27.02 34.68
C HIS A 27 -26.62 -25.80 33.78
N SER A 28 -27.68 -25.96 32.97
CA SER A 28 -28.66 -24.93 32.57
C SER A 28 -28.21 -23.69 31.81
N ASN A 29 -28.72 -23.60 30.58
CA ASN A 29 -29.21 -22.36 29.98
C ASN A 29 -29.84 -21.45 31.05
N GLY A 30 -29.19 -20.34 31.32
CA GLY A 30 -29.71 -19.24 32.12
C GLY A 30 -29.22 -17.95 31.50
N PHE A 31 -30.11 -17.28 30.78
CA PHE A 31 -29.97 -15.85 30.49
C PHE A 31 -29.83 -15.13 31.83
N SER A 32 -28.63 -14.69 32.18
CA SER A 32 -28.44 -13.74 33.25
C SER A 32 -27.15 -12.95 33.07
N ASP A 33 -27.32 -11.63 33.00
CA ASP A 33 -26.36 -10.59 33.34
C ASP A 33 -25.34 -10.16 32.25
N HIS A 34 -25.85 -9.55 31.18
CA HIS A 34 -25.06 -8.90 30.12
C HIS A 34 -24.20 -7.72 30.60
N SER A 35 -24.37 -7.23 31.83
CA SER A 35 -23.60 -6.09 32.35
C SER A 35 -22.14 -6.42 32.64
N ARG A 36 -21.85 -7.66 33.07
CA ARG A 36 -20.49 -8.09 33.42
C ARG A 36 -19.65 -8.51 32.22
N GLU A 37 -20.29 -8.95 31.14
CA GLU A 37 -19.57 -9.35 29.92
C GLU A 37 -19.01 -8.12 29.19
N ASP A 38 -19.74 -7.01 29.16
CA ASP A 38 -19.29 -5.75 28.55
C ASP A 38 -18.12 -5.11 29.33
N ASP A 39 -18.19 -5.06 30.66
CA ASP A 39 -17.08 -4.57 31.50
C ASP A 39 -15.81 -5.42 31.34
N ASP A 40 -15.96 -6.74 31.22
CA ASP A 40 -14.84 -7.67 31.03
C ASP A 40 -14.27 -7.62 29.60
N LEU A 41 -15.08 -7.21 28.62
CA LEU A 41 -14.64 -6.90 27.26
C LEU A 41 -13.86 -5.59 27.20
N ASP A 42 -14.34 -4.54 27.87
CA ASP A 42 -13.68 -3.23 27.93
C ASP A 42 -12.31 -3.33 28.63
N VAL A 43 -12.21 -4.10 29.72
CA VAL A 43 -10.95 -4.36 30.42
C VAL A 43 -9.97 -5.11 29.52
N ARG A 44 -10.42 -6.15 28.81
CA ARG A 44 -9.56 -6.88 27.87
C ARG A 44 -9.11 -5.97 26.73
N CYS A 45 -9.99 -5.13 26.18
CA CYS A 45 -9.66 -4.16 25.15
C CYS A 45 -8.59 -3.15 25.61
N ALA A 46 -8.68 -2.68 26.85
CA ALA A 46 -7.72 -1.76 27.45
C ALA A 46 -6.31 -2.37 27.63
N GLU A 47 -6.22 -3.67 27.93
CA GLU A 47 -4.94 -4.39 28.06
C GLU A 47 -4.17 -4.55 26.73
N PHE A 48 -4.83 -4.33 25.58
CA PHE A 48 -4.19 -4.47 24.26
C PHE A 48 -3.52 -3.19 23.74
N LEU A 49 -3.67 -2.05 24.42
CA LEU A 49 -3.02 -0.79 24.05
C LEU A 49 -1.84 -0.53 25.00
N PRO A 50 -0.60 -0.35 24.50
CA PRO A 50 0.54 -0.07 25.37
C PRO A 50 0.40 1.31 26.02
N ASP A 51 0.74 1.40 27.31
CA ASP A 51 0.92 2.61 28.12
C ASP A 51 0.00 3.80 27.78
N ASN A 52 -1.15 3.88 28.45
CA ASN A 52 -2.14 4.97 28.33
C ASN A 52 -2.60 5.21 26.87
N GLY A 53 -2.53 4.21 26.01
CA GLY A 53 -2.97 4.32 24.61
C GLY A 53 -4.45 4.66 24.47
N LEU A 54 -5.30 4.20 25.39
CA LEU A 54 -6.72 4.57 25.44
C LEU A 54 -6.91 6.05 25.82
N GLU A 55 -6.17 6.54 26.81
CA GLU A 55 -6.16 7.96 27.19
C GLU A 55 -5.56 8.84 26.08
N ARG A 56 -4.55 8.39 25.33
CA ARG A 56 -4.07 9.11 24.15
C ARG A 56 -5.12 9.14 23.04
N LEU A 57 -5.83 8.04 22.78
CA LEU A 57 -6.94 7.99 21.82
C LEU A 57 -8.12 8.89 22.19
N LEU A 58 -8.36 9.07 23.49
CA LEU A 58 -9.45 9.89 24.03
C LEU A 58 -9.04 11.36 24.25
N ASN A 59 -7.77 11.63 24.55
CA ASN A 59 -7.24 12.98 24.86
C ASN A 59 -6.53 13.64 23.68
N ASP A 60 -6.13 12.92 22.63
CA ASP A 60 -5.77 13.56 21.37
C ASP A 60 -7.05 14.14 20.75
N ASP A 61 -7.28 15.42 21.03
CA ASP A 61 -8.10 16.32 20.19
C ASP A 61 -7.61 16.36 18.72
N SER A 62 -6.55 15.62 18.36
CA SER A 62 -6.22 15.31 16.98
C SER A 62 -7.21 14.30 16.43
N SER A 63 -8.30 14.79 15.84
CA SER A 63 -8.69 14.54 14.44
C SER A 63 -8.58 13.12 13.82
N MET A 64 -8.39 12.05 14.58
CA MET A 64 -8.31 10.66 14.09
C MET A 64 -9.69 10.01 14.12
N ILE A 65 -10.54 10.43 15.07
CA ILE A 65 -11.99 10.33 14.95
C ILE A 65 -12.53 11.74 14.65
N ASN A 66 -11.97 12.40 13.63
CA ASN A 66 -12.70 13.48 13.02
C ASN A 66 -13.94 12.82 12.42
N THR A 67 -15.08 12.98 13.10
CA THR A 67 -16.42 12.53 12.70
C THR A 67 -16.82 13.04 11.30
N THR A 68 -15.99 13.86 10.68
CA THR A 68 -16.00 14.25 9.28
C THR A 68 -15.67 13.13 8.28
N CYS A 69 -15.02 12.03 8.69
CA CYS A 69 -14.51 11.03 7.74
C CYS A 69 -15.38 9.79 7.52
N ASP A 70 -16.40 9.55 8.34
CA ASP A 70 -17.27 8.40 8.18
C ASP A 70 -18.72 8.84 7.98
N ALA A 71 -19.11 8.78 6.72
CA ALA A 71 -20.42 9.18 6.24
C ALA A 71 -21.36 7.96 6.08
N PHE A 72 -20.98 6.80 6.62
CA PHE A 72 -21.83 5.61 6.55
C PHE A 72 -23.07 5.78 7.43
N PRO A 73 -24.28 5.52 6.90
CA PRO A 73 -25.52 5.61 7.69
C PRO A 73 -25.49 4.68 8.90
N VAL A 74 -26.12 5.12 10.01
CA VAL A 74 -26.21 4.29 11.23
C VAL A 74 -27.02 3.03 10.94
N PHE A 75 -26.59 1.89 11.50
CA PHE A 75 -27.25 0.59 11.32
C PHE A 75 -28.78 0.63 11.60
N GLU A 76 -29.20 1.44 12.57
CA GLU A 76 -30.61 1.63 12.93
C GLU A 76 -31.48 2.07 11.75
N CYS A 77 -30.92 2.76 10.75
CA CYS A 77 -31.66 3.16 9.54
C CYS A 77 -32.10 1.96 8.69
N PHE A 78 -31.43 0.82 8.84
CA PHE A 78 -31.71 -0.42 8.10
C PHE A 78 -32.50 -1.43 8.94
N ALA A 79 -32.69 -1.16 10.22
CA ALA A 79 -33.28 -2.11 11.15
C ALA A 79 -34.81 -1.98 11.14
N THR A 80 -35.49 -2.89 10.46
CA THR A 80 -36.96 -2.89 10.32
C THR A 80 -37.69 -3.48 11.53
N GLU A 81 -36.98 -4.16 12.43
CA GLU A 81 -37.57 -4.92 13.54
C GLU A 81 -37.48 -4.22 14.90
N ILE A 82 -36.79 -3.08 15.00
CA ILE A 82 -36.60 -2.39 16.28
C ILE A 82 -37.83 -1.53 16.57
N SER A 83 -38.44 -1.75 17.74
CA SER A 83 -39.57 -0.93 18.21
C SER A 83 -39.10 0.45 18.67
N SER A 84 -39.93 1.48 18.51
CA SER A 84 -39.60 2.84 18.96
C SER A 84 -39.40 2.91 20.48
N THR A 85 -40.14 2.10 21.24
CA THR A 85 -40.02 2.00 22.69
C THR A 85 -38.69 1.43 23.15
N ASP A 86 -38.17 0.41 22.45
CA ASP A 86 -36.90 -0.21 22.84
C ASP A 86 -35.72 0.67 22.46
N ALA A 87 -35.78 1.33 21.30
CA ALA A 87 -34.79 2.33 20.91
C ALA A 87 -34.74 3.53 21.87
N LYS A 88 -35.89 4.00 22.36
CA LYS A 88 -35.97 5.07 23.35
C LYS A 88 -35.35 4.66 24.69
N LYS A 89 -35.65 3.45 25.18
CA LYS A 89 -35.02 2.92 26.40
C LYS A 89 -33.50 2.82 26.26
N LYS A 90 -33.03 2.30 25.12
CA LYS A 90 -31.60 2.17 24.85
C LYS A 90 -30.92 3.53 24.69
N LEU A 91 -31.59 4.51 24.08
CA LEU A 91 -31.08 5.88 24.03
C LEU A 91 -30.90 6.44 25.45
N TYR A 92 -31.89 6.29 26.33
CA TYR A 92 -31.79 6.81 27.70
C TYR A 92 -30.70 6.13 28.53
N SER A 93 -30.38 4.85 28.27
CA SER A 93 -29.25 4.19 28.94
C SER A 93 -27.89 4.67 28.43
N ASP A 94 -27.83 5.11 27.18
CA ASP A 94 -26.56 5.47 26.53
C ASP A 94 -26.21 6.95 26.72
N LEU A 95 -27.21 7.83 26.91
CA LEU A 95 -27.01 9.26 27.13
C LEU A 95 -26.23 9.54 28.42
N ARG A 96 -25.36 10.56 28.36
CA ARG A 96 -24.61 11.09 29.49
C ARG A 96 -24.81 12.59 29.61
N VAL A 97 -24.56 13.13 30.80
CA VAL A 97 -24.58 14.57 31.03
C VAL A 97 -23.51 15.23 30.16
N GLY A 98 -23.91 16.27 29.45
CA GLY A 98 -23.08 16.98 28.48
C GLY A 98 -23.24 16.47 27.05
N ASP A 99 -23.97 15.39 26.77
CA ASP A 99 -24.24 14.96 25.39
C ASP A 99 -25.15 15.94 24.66
N GLY A 100 -24.91 16.15 23.36
CA GLY A 100 -25.63 17.10 22.53
C GLY A 100 -26.35 16.46 21.37
N LEU A 101 -27.57 16.93 21.18
CA LEU A 101 -28.54 16.42 20.24
C LEU A 101 -29.04 17.57 19.37
N CYS A 102 -29.40 17.24 18.14
CA CYS A 102 -30.12 18.14 17.26
C CYS A 102 -31.61 17.87 17.37
N PHE A 103 -32.39 18.91 17.66
CA PHE A 103 -33.84 18.87 17.72
C PHE A 103 -34.44 19.75 16.64
N ARG A 104 -35.60 19.34 16.11
CA ARG A 104 -36.45 20.16 15.25
C ARG A 104 -37.65 20.65 16.00
N ILE A 105 -37.89 21.95 15.90
CA ILE A 105 -39.04 22.59 16.52
C ILE A 105 -40.32 22.23 15.75
N ARG A 106 -41.30 21.65 16.45
CA ARG A 106 -42.62 21.35 15.90
C ARG A 106 -43.59 22.48 16.15
N ARG A 107 -43.60 22.99 17.39
CA ARG A 107 -44.53 24.03 17.82
C ARG A 107 -43.90 24.91 18.89
N VAL A 108 -44.19 26.20 18.82
CA VAL A 108 -43.75 27.19 19.81
C VAL A 108 -44.98 27.61 20.62
N GLU A 109 -44.89 27.51 21.95
CA GLU A 109 -45.95 27.90 22.88
C GLU A 109 -45.43 28.93 23.89
N LEU A 110 -46.33 29.48 24.72
CA LEU A 110 -45.97 30.52 25.70
C LEU A 110 -45.03 30.01 26.80
N ALA A 111 -45.18 28.74 27.20
CA ALA A 111 -44.40 28.13 28.29
C ALA A 111 -43.08 27.50 27.80
N GLY A 112 -42.91 27.30 26.49
CA GLY A 112 -41.74 26.60 25.95
C GLY A 112 -41.93 26.17 24.51
N VAL A 113 -41.00 25.34 24.03
CA VAL A 113 -40.96 24.85 22.65
C VAL A 113 -41.11 23.34 22.63
N TYR A 114 -42.08 22.84 21.86
CA TYR A 114 -42.20 21.42 21.56
C TYR A 114 -41.26 21.08 20.42
N ALA A 115 -40.28 20.24 20.71
CA ALA A 115 -39.29 19.82 19.75
C ALA A 115 -39.14 18.29 19.73
N GLU A 116 -38.75 17.76 18.59
CA GLU A 116 -38.44 16.35 18.40
C GLU A 116 -36.94 16.17 18.13
N PRO A 117 -36.30 15.13 18.67
CA PRO A 117 -34.91 14.85 18.39
C PRO A 117 -34.75 14.23 16.99
N ILE A 118 -33.72 14.64 16.27
CA ILE A 118 -33.40 14.15 14.93
C ILE A 118 -32.17 13.26 14.94
N CYS A 119 -31.08 13.72 15.56
CA CYS A 119 -29.80 13.02 15.58
C CYS A 119 -28.93 13.46 16.76
N MET A 120 -27.92 12.64 17.07
CA MET A 120 -26.85 13.00 18.01
C MET A 120 -25.81 13.87 17.30
N LEU A 121 -25.30 14.91 17.96
CA LEU A 121 -24.25 15.76 17.40
C LEU A 121 -22.85 15.31 17.85
N HIS A 122 -22.74 14.80 19.08
CA HIS A 122 -21.51 14.30 19.66
C HIS A 122 -21.76 13.06 20.52
N SER A 123 -20.67 12.36 20.87
CA SER A 123 -20.63 11.14 21.70
C SER A 123 -20.82 9.83 20.94
N PHE A 124 -21.95 9.59 20.29
CA PHE A 124 -22.18 8.37 19.51
C PHE A 124 -23.20 8.60 18.39
N ARG A 125 -23.19 7.75 17.35
CA ARG A 125 -24.02 7.97 16.16
C ARG A 125 -25.38 7.28 16.32
N ARG A 126 -26.45 8.06 16.31
CA ARG A 126 -27.83 7.57 16.20
C ARG A 126 -28.67 8.45 15.29
N ASN A 127 -29.62 7.82 14.62
CA ASN A 127 -30.70 8.49 13.90
C ASN A 127 -31.96 8.37 14.76
N LEU A 128 -32.52 9.49 15.20
CA LEU A 128 -33.66 9.55 16.13
C LEU A 128 -34.97 9.88 15.41
N ARG A 129 -34.90 10.25 14.12
CA ARG A 129 -36.05 10.71 13.33
C ARG A 129 -37.16 9.67 13.20
N TRP A 130 -36.84 8.39 13.27
CA TRP A 130 -37.80 7.29 13.13
C TRP A 130 -38.58 7.01 14.43
N ILE A 131 -38.16 7.58 15.57
CA ILE A 131 -38.85 7.47 16.87
C ILE A 131 -39.97 8.51 16.91
N ASN A 132 -41.09 8.19 16.25
CA ASN A 132 -42.20 9.13 16.02
C ASN A 132 -42.90 9.61 17.31
N ASP A 133 -42.81 8.86 18.40
CA ASP A 133 -43.41 9.15 19.71
C ASP A 133 -42.49 9.93 20.65
N PHE A 134 -41.39 10.51 20.12
CA PHE A 134 -40.43 11.26 20.92
C PHE A 134 -40.56 12.77 20.72
N GLN A 135 -41.32 13.41 21.59
CA GLN A 135 -41.41 14.86 21.68
C GLN A 135 -41.09 15.31 23.10
N VAL A 136 -40.36 16.41 23.21
CA VAL A 136 -39.93 17.00 24.49
C VAL A 136 -40.36 18.47 24.51
N LEU A 137 -40.87 18.91 25.67
CA LEU A 137 -41.10 20.31 25.95
C LEU A 137 -39.81 20.89 26.52
N LEU A 138 -39.24 21.86 25.81
CA LEU A 138 -38.03 22.57 26.22
C LEU A 138 -38.41 23.96 26.74
N GLU A 139 -37.89 24.32 27.91
CA GLU A 139 -38.11 25.64 28.48
C GLU A 139 -37.40 26.71 27.64
N ARG A 140 -38.07 27.86 27.44
CA ARG A 140 -37.51 29.01 26.71
C ARG A 140 -37.02 30.05 27.71
N ASN A 141 -35.77 30.47 27.59
CA ASN A 141 -35.30 31.67 28.26
C ASN A 141 -35.84 32.91 27.52
N LEU A 142 -36.75 33.65 28.16
CA LEU A 142 -37.34 34.85 27.60
C LEU A 142 -36.37 36.04 27.59
N GLN A 143 -35.21 35.93 28.26
CA GLN A 143 -34.24 37.02 28.39
C GLN A 143 -33.26 37.12 27.22
N THR A 144 -32.96 36.02 26.54
CA THR A 144 -31.97 35.96 25.45
C THR A 144 -32.50 36.36 24.08
N GLY A 145 -33.80 36.63 23.95
CA GLY A 145 -34.38 37.32 22.79
C GLY A 145 -34.37 36.54 21.46
N GLN A 146 -34.06 35.24 21.49
CA GLN A 146 -34.04 34.39 20.29
C GLN A 146 -35.47 33.96 19.93
N ASP A 147 -35.89 34.29 18.71
CA ASP A 147 -37.22 33.95 18.18
C ASP A 147 -37.18 32.64 17.40
N TYR A 148 -37.67 31.59 18.05
CA TYR A 148 -37.82 30.26 17.46
C TYR A 148 -39.03 30.17 16.54
N ARG A 149 -38.89 29.51 15.40
CA ARG A 149 -39.97 29.21 14.45
C ARG A 149 -40.17 27.70 14.27
N PRO A 150 -41.37 27.27 13.85
CA PRO A 150 -41.57 25.89 13.44
C PRO A 150 -40.59 25.48 12.33
N ASN A 151 -40.05 24.27 12.46
CA ASN A 151 -39.00 23.65 11.64
C ASN A 151 -37.57 24.16 11.83
N ASP A 152 -37.33 25.11 12.74
CA ASP A 152 -35.96 25.48 13.09
C ASP A 152 -35.24 24.30 13.76
N LEU A 153 -33.94 24.17 13.47
CA LEU A 153 -33.06 23.19 14.08
C LEU A 153 -32.29 23.84 15.24
N ILE A 154 -32.30 23.18 16.39
CA ILE A 154 -31.67 23.68 17.61
C ILE A 154 -30.76 22.62 18.21
N LYS A 155 -29.66 23.06 18.83
CA LYS A 155 -28.82 22.21 19.64
C LYS A 155 -29.38 22.12 21.06
N VAL A 156 -29.46 20.91 21.57
CA VAL A 156 -30.00 20.59 22.89
C VAL A 156 -29.00 19.74 23.64
N LEU A 157 -28.70 20.10 24.88
CA LEU A 157 -27.77 19.40 25.75
C LEU A 157 -28.51 18.61 26.83
N VAL A 158 -27.95 17.46 27.19
CA VAL A 158 -28.36 16.71 28.38
C VAL A 158 -27.72 17.36 29.61
N VAL A 159 -28.52 17.99 30.46
CA VAL A 159 -28.03 18.72 31.64
C VAL A 159 -28.01 17.84 32.89
N GLY A 160 -28.86 16.82 32.95
CA GLY A 160 -28.99 15.94 34.10
C GLY A 160 -29.96 14.81 33.85
N PHE A 161 -30.22 14.04 34.89
CA PHE A 161 -31.22 12.98 34.90
C PHE A 161 -32.17 13.25 36.05
N ASP A 162 -33.46 13.03 35.83
CA ASP A 162 -34.44 13.06 36.90
C ASP A 162 -34.21 11.88 37.86
N ASP A 163 -34.12 12.16 39.16
CA ASP A 163 -33.72 11.18 40.18
C ASP A 163 -34.75 10.04 40.33
N GLU A 164 -36.03 10.31 40.04
CA GLU A 164 -37.12 9.33 40.20
C GLU A 164 -37.34 8.48 38.95
N SER A 165 -37.39 9.11 37.77
CA SER A 165 -37.73 8.44 36.52
C SER A 165 -36.51 8.02 35.69
N LYS A 166 -35.30 8.50 36.05
CA LYS A 166 -34.07 8.36 35.28
C LYS A 166 -34.19 8.85 33.84
N ILE A 167 -35.14 9.74 33.56
CA ILE A 167 -35.33 10.35 32.25
C ILE A 167 -34.32 11.50 32.11
N PRO A 168 -33.63 11.63 30.96
CA PRO A 168 -32.72 12.74 30.73
C PRO A 168 -33.46 14.08 30.70
N VAL A 169 -32.89 15.06 31.37
CA VAL A 169 -33.35 16.46 31.36
C VAL A 169 -32.60 17.20 30.27
N PHE A 170 -33.36 17.78 29.35
CA PHE A 170 -32.85 18.46 28.16
C PHE A 170 -32.97 19.98 28.30
N ALA A 171 -31.92 20.70 27.92
CA ALA A 171 -31.94 22.17 27.84
C ALA A 171 -31.41 22.66 26.49
N ILE A 172 -31.92 23.78 26.02
CA ILE A 172 -31.47 24.40 24.77
C ILE A 172 -30.07 25.00 24.98
N ASP A 173 -29.16 24.74 24.06
CA ASP A 173 -27.84 25.37 24.01
C ASP A 173 -27.98 26.74 23.33
N GLU A 174 -28.18 27.79 24.13
CA GLU A 174 -28.40 29.15 23.62
C GLU A 174 -27.14 29.74 22.95
N ASP A 175 -25.95 29.28 23.33
CA ASP A 175 -24.68 29.75 22.77
C ASP A 175 -24.44 29.22 21.35
N ALA A 176 -25.05 28.08 21.00
CA ALA A 176 -24.87 27.45 19.69
C ALA A 176 -25.70 28.08 18.57
N GLY A 177 -26.75 28.85 18.89
CA GLY A 177 -27.64 29.44 17.89
C GLY A 177 -28.51 28.42 17.14
N LEU A 178 -29.06 28.83 15.99
CA LEU A 178 -29.85 27.96 15.11
C LEU A 178 -28.92 27.13 14.22
N LEU A 179 -29.16 25.83 14.16
CA LEU A 179 -28.39 24.92 13.32
C LEU A 179 -28.86 24.98 11.87
N THR A 180 -27.92 24.84 10.94
CA THR A 180 -28.21 24.67 9.52
C THR A 180 -28.11 23.20 9.10
N GLU A 181 -28.79 22.80 8.01
CA GLU A 181 -28.70 21.41 7.51
C GLU A 181 -27.26 21.00 7.17
N THR A 182 -26.40 21.96 6.81
CA THR A 182 -24.97 21.73 6.53
C THR A 182 -24.16 21.37 7.77
N GLU A 183 -24.60 21.78 8.95
CA GLU A 183 -23.95 21.49 10.24
C GLU A 183 -24.35 20.11 10.79
N LEU A 184 -25.32 19.44 10.16
CA LEU A 184 -25.72 18.11 10.56
C LEU A 184 -24.63 17.07 10.22
N PRO A 185 -24.44 16.05 11.08
CA PRO A 185 -23.46 15.00 10.87
C PRO A 185 -23.61 14.33 9.50
N PRO A 186 -22.48 14.00 8.82
CA PRO A 186 -22.51 13.41 7.48
C PRO A 186 -23.22 12.05 7.45
N TYR A 187 -23.12 11.26 8.52
CA TYR A 187 -23.85 9.99 8.65
C TYR A 187 -25.37 10.18 8.57
N PHE A 188 -25.89 11.31 9.07
CA PHE A 188 -27.32 11.59 9.12
C PHE A 188 -27.80 12.06 7.74
N ARG A 189 -27.09 13.00 7.11
CA ARG A 189 -27.41 13.47 5.76
C ARG A 189 -27.43 12.33 4.74
N ASN A 190 -26.42 11.48 4.78
CA ASN A 190 -26.35 10.33 3.87
C ASN A 190 -27.45 9.30 4.11
N SER A 191 -27.97 9.18 5.34
CA SER A 191 -29.09 8.28 5.61
C SER A 191 -30.35 8.67 4.85
N GLU A 192 -30.59 9.96 4.60
CA GLU A 192 -31.72 10.43 3.81
C GLU A 192 -31.54 10.14 2.30
N GLU A 193 -30.31 10.16 1.81
CA GLU A 193 -29.97 9.82 0.43
C GLU A 193 -30.01 8.31 0.15
N THR A 194 -29.85 7.49 1.19
CA THR A 194 -29.69 6.03 1.08
C THR A 194 -30.99 5.31 0.66
N GLY A 195 -32.16 5.93 0.88
CA GLY A 195 -33.44 5.44 0.37
C GLY A 195 -33.78 4.01 0.86
N THR A 196 -34.13 3.12 -0.07
CA THR A 196 -34.56 1.73 0.20
C THR A 196 -33.43 0.69 0.10
N LYS A 197 -32.16 1.12 0.07
CA LYS A 197 -31.03 0.20 -0.05
C LYS A 197 -30.86 -0.62 1.23
N THR A 198 -30.42 -1.87 1.07
CA THR A 198 -30.05 -2.72 2.21
C THR A 198 -28.68 -2.32 2.78
N PHE A 199 -28.41 -2.71 4.02
CA PHE A 199 -27.11 -2.48 4.66
C PHE A 199 -25.95 -3.03 3.83
N ASP A 200 -26.09 -4.26 3.31
CA ASP A 200 -25.05 -4.94 2.52
C ASP A 200 -24.77 -4.24 1.18
N GLU A 201 -25.80 -3.68 0.54
CA GLU A 201 -25.63 -2.89 -0.68
C GLU A 201 -24.87 -1.61 -0.39
N CYS A 202 -25.21 -0.92 0.71
CA CYS A 202 -24.49 0.28 1.13
C CYS A 202 -23.03 -0.02 1.48
N LEU A 203 -22.78 -1.15 2.14
CA LEU A 203 -21.44 -1.55 2.56
C LEU A 203 -20.52 -1.84 1.36
N LYS A 204 -21.06 -2.40 0.27
CA LYS A 204 -20.29 -2.64 -0.98
C LYS A 204 -19.84 -1.34 -1.63
N ASP A 205 -20.69 -0.33 -1.61
CA ASP A 205 -20.40 1.00 -2.16
C ASP A 205 -19.48 1.82 -1.23
N TYR A 206 -19.33 1.40 0.03
CA TYR A 206 -18.56 2.10 1.04
C TYR A 206 -17.05 1.83 0.91
N LEU A 207 -16.36 2.78 0.28
CA LEU A 207 -14.93 2.71 -0.03
C LEU A 207 -14.01 2.43 1.18
N PRO A 208 -14.25 3.01 2.38
CA PRO A 208 -13.44 2.69 3.55
C PRO A 208 -13.56 1.23 4.01
N ALA A 209 -14.74 0.61 3.94
CA ALA A 209 -14.92 -0.81 4.31
C ALA A 209 -14.27 -1.77 3.30
N THR A 210 -14.09 -1.36 2.06
CA THR A 210 -13.46 -2.17 1.01
C THR A 210 -11.95 -1.94 0.91
N ASN A 211 -11.37 -1.06 1.73
CA ASN A 211 -9.95 -0.76 1.71
C ASN A 211 -9.12 -1.81 2.46
N PRO A 212 -8.31 -2.63 1.77
CA PRO A 212 -7.49 -3.67 2.43
C PRO A 212 -6.33 -3.09 3.26
N ASN A 213 -6.13 -1.77 3.24
CA ASN A 213 -5.05 -1.07 3.95
C ASN A 213 -5.55 -0.28 5.16
N LEU A 214 -6.78 -0.52 5.58
CA LEU A 214 -7.43 0.22 6.66
C LEU A 214 -6.61 0.14 7.96
N SER A 215 -6.07 -1.03 8.29
CA SER A 215 -5.20 -1.22 9.46
C SER A 215 -3.94 -0.35 9.41
N THR A 216 -3.30 -0.24 8.23
CA THR A 216 -2.13 0.63 8.05
C THR A 216 -2.51 2.10 8.11
N LEU A 217 -3.67 2.48 7.56
CA LEU A 217 -4.18 3.85 7.59
C LEU A 217 -4.44 4.34 9.02
N PHE A 218 -4.95 3.45 9.88
CA PHE A 218 -5.24 3.75 11.28
C PHE A 218 -4.07 3.44 12.23
N GLY A 219 -2.88 3.13 11.71
CA GLY A 219 -1.71 2.84 12.54
C GLY A 219 -1.86 1.61 13.44
N ILE A 220 -2.78 0.71 13.11
CA ILE A 220 -3.02 -0.51 13.87
C ILE A 220 -1.94 -1.52 13.48
N GLU A 221 -1.08 -1.88 14.44
CA GLU A 221 -0.08 -2.92 14.30
C GLU A 221 -0.76 -4.28 14.15
N ALA A 222 -1.06 -4.66 12.90
CA ALA A 222 -1.69 -5.94 12.60
C ALA A 222 -0.71 -7.14 12.71
N ASP A 223 0.45 -6.94 13.34
CA ASP A 223 1.58 -7.88 13.37
C ASP A 223 1.34 -9.04 14.33
N LEU A 224 0.44 -8.86 15.30
CA LEU A 224 -0.08 -9.91 16.15
C LEU A 224 -1.53 -10.24 15.74
N ALA A 225 -1.77 -11.45 15.23
CA ALA A 225 -3.13 -11.92 15.01
C ALA A 225 -3.75 -12.30 16.35
N LEU A 226 -4.46 -11.36 16.96
CA LEU A 226 -5.28 -11.61 18.15
C LEU A 226 -6.55 -12.35 17.73
N SER A 227 -6.43 -13.66 17.48
CA SER A 227 -7.58 -14.51 17.22
C SER A 227 -8.05 -15.20 18.50
N PHE A 228 -9.33 -15.10 18.80
CA PHE A 228 -9.99 -15.94 19.81
C PHE A 228 -10.20 -17.38 19.34
N LEU A 229 -9.94 -17.67 18.05
CA LEU A 229 -9.94 -19.03 17.54
C LEU A 229 -8.71 -19.74 18.08
N ARG A 230 -8.96 -20.79 18.87
CA ARG A 230 -7.92 -21.57 19.57
C ARG A 230 -6.83 -22.12 18.64
N GLU A 231 -7.19 -22.41 17.38
CA GLU A 231 -6.26 -22.92 16.36
C GLU A 231 -5.39 -21.82 15.74
N LEU A 232 -5.81 -20.56 15.79
CA LEU A 232 -5.09 -19.42 15.20
C LEU A 232 -4.40 -18.55 16.26
N LYS A 233 -4.60 -18.88 17.53
CA LYS A 233 -3.96 -18.22 18.66
C LYS A 233 -2.45 -18.49 18.62
N ASP A 234 -1.66 -17.42 18.70
CA ASP A 234 -0.19 -17.46 18.74
C ASP A 234 0.47 -18.07 17.48
N ILE A 235 -0.26 -18.18 16.36
CA ILE A 235 0.35 -18.50 15.07
C ILE A 235 1.15 -17.29 14.59
N ASP A 236 2.44 -17.50 14.43
CA ASP A 236 3.31 -16.53 13.79
C ASP A 236 3.05 -16.53 12.27
N PHE A 237 2.25 -15.57 11.81
CA PHE A 237 2.06 -15.29 10.38
C PHE A 237 3.22 -14.46 9.79
N SER A 238 4.30 -14.26 10.54
CA SER A 238 5.54 -13.63 10.06
C SER A 238 6.18 -14.47 8.96
N SER A 239 5.90 -14.11 7.71
CA SER A 239 6.88 -13.40 6.85
C SER A 239 6.56 -13.62 5.37
N GLU A 240 6.07 -14.79 4.97
CA GLU A 240 5.81 -15.09 3.54
C GLU A 240 4.33 -15.02 3.12
N HIS A 241 3.41 -15.34 4.04
CA HIS A 241 1.98 -15.48 3.73
C HIS A 241 1.13 -14.25 4.09
N ARG A 242 1.76 -13.17 4.57
CA ARG A 242 1.06 -11.95 4.97
C ARG A 242 0.83 -11.01 3.78
N ALA A 243 -0.28 -10.27 3.82
CA ALA A 243 -0.66 -9.32 2.77
C ALA A 243 0.46 -8.32 2.37
N PRO A 244 1.28 -7.75 3.28
CA PRO A 244 2.37 -6.85 2.88
C PRO A 244 3.48 -7.56 2.08
N HIS A 245 3.83 -8.80 2.46
CA HIS A 245 4.82 -9.60 1.74
C HIS A 245 4.28 -10.05 0.37
N ILE A 246 3.05 -10.57 0.36
CA ILE A 246 2.37 -10.95 -0.88
C ILE A 246 2.27 -9.75 -1.82
N ARG A 247 1.91 -8.57 -1.30
CA ARG A 247 1.83 -7.35 -2.09
C ARG A 247 3.20 -6.89 -2.59
N ARG A 248 4.24 -6.97 -1.77
CA ARG A 248 5.61 -6.68 -2.20
C ARG A 248 6.01 -7.59 -3.36
N LYS A 249 5.80 -8.90 -3.23
CA LYS A 249 6.07 -9.89 -4.27
C LYS A 249 5.24 -9.64 -5.54
N GLN A 250 3.96 -9.33 -5.39
CA GLN A 250 3.08 -8.95 -6.52
C GLN A 250 3.57 -7.68 -7.21
N ASN A 251 4.02 -6.68 -6.45
CA ASN A 251 4.59 -5.45 -7.00
C ASN A 251 5.92 -5.72 -7.72
N GLU A 252 6.77 -6.59 -7.18
CA GLU A 252 8.00 -7.04 -7.83
C GLU A 252 7.69 -7.75 -9.16
N ASP A 253 6.78 -8.72 -9.16
CA ASP A 253 6.35 -9.46 -10.35
C ASP A 253 5.71 -8.53 -11.39
N LEU A 254 4.82 -7.63 -10.96
CA LEU A 254 4.17 -6.65 -11.83
C LEU A 254 5.19 -5.68 -12.42
N SER A 255 6.12 -5.18 -11.60
CA SER A 255 7.22 -4.33 -12.06
C SER A 255 8.08 -5.05 -13.09
N MET A 256 8.36 -6.34 -12.90
CA MET A 256 9.11 -7.15 -13.86
C MET A 256 8.37 -7.33 -15.20
N VAL A 257 7.06 -7.57 -15.16
CA VAL A 257 6.23 -7.66 -16.37
C VAL A 257 6.22 -6.34 -17.14
N VAL A 258 6.09 -5.21 -16.44
CA VAL A 258 6.12 -3.88 -17.06
C VAL A 258 7.51 -3.57 -17.63
N ALA A 259 8.58 -3.92 -16.92
CA ALA A 259 9.95 -3.75 -17.41
C ALA A 259 10.21 -4.57 -18.68
N LYS A 260 9.70 -5.80 -18.75
CA LYS A 260 9.80 -6.64 -19.95
C LYS A 260 9.16 -5.98 -21.19
N ARG A 261 8.01 -5.30 -21.03
CA ARG A 261 7.40 -4.51 -22.12
C ARG A 261 8.31 -3.37 -22.58
N GLY A 262 9.02 -2.73 -21.65
CA GLY A 262 10.04 -1.73 -21.97
C GLY A 262 11.17 -2.31 -22.83
N VAL A 263 11.64 -3.51 -22.51
CA VAL A 263 12.66 -4.22 -23.30
C VAL A 263 12.15 -4.58 -24.70
N ASP A 264 10.89 -5.02 -24.83
CA ASP A 264 10.27 -5.26 -26.14
C ASP A 264 10.25 -3.98 -26.99
N LYS A 265 9.94 -2.83 -26.38
CA LYS A 265 10.00 -1.52 -27.05
C LYS A 265 11.40 -1.08 -27.46
N ILE A 266 12.43 -1.38 -26.68
CA ILE A 266 13.83 -1.17 -27.11
C ILE A 266 14.12 -1.99 -28.38
N ARG A 267 13.67 -3.25 -28.43
CA ARG A 267 13.89 -4.13 -29.58
C ARG A 267 13.18 -3.66 -30.85
N GLU A 268 12.06 -2.97 -30.70
CA GLU A 268 11.34 -2.29 -31.79
C GLU A 268 12.00 -0.96 -32.21
N GLY A 269 13.01 -0.47 -31.47
CA GLY A 269 13.68 0.81 -31.71
C GLY A 269 12.97 2.01 -31.07
N GLU A 270 11.84 1.79 -30.39
CA GLU A 270 11.04 2.81 -29.72
C GLU A 270 11.59 3.15 -28.32
N ASN A 271 12.83 3.65 -28.25
CA ASN A 271 13.50 3.91 -26.98
C ASN A 271 12.70 4.88 -26.06
N ALA A 272 12.00 5.86 -26.62
CA ALA A 272 11.25 6.85 -25.84
C ALA A 272 10.05 6.21 -25.12
N VAL A 273 9.37 5.29 -25.79
CA VAL A 273 8.25 4.51 -25.22
C VAL A 273 8.79 3.52 -24.18
N ALA A 274 9.96 2.92 -24.42
CA ALA A 274 10.61 2.05 -23.46
C ALA A 274 10.87 2.76 -22.11
N VAL A 275 11.37 4.00 -22.13
CA VAL A 275 11.58 4.80 -20.91
C VAL A 275 10.29 4.97 -20.11
N GLN A 276 9.14 5.16 -20.77
CA GLN A 276 7.85 5.27 -20.08
C GLN A 276 7.47 3.98 -19.36
N HIS A 277 7.69 2.82 -19.99
CA HIS A 277 7.48 1.53 -19.34
C HIS A 277 8.41 1.34 -18.15
N PHE A 278 9.70 1.68 -18.27
CA PHE A 278 10.62 1.57 -17.13
C PHE A 278 10.29 2.54 -16.00
N ASN A 279 9.87 3.77 -16.31
CA ASN A 279 9.37 4.71 -15.29
C ASN A 279 8.16 4.13 -14.56
N LYS A 280 7.25 3.48 -15.28
CA LYS A 280 6.10 2.81 -14.66
C LYS A 280 6.53 1.64 -13.78
N ALA A 281 7.47 0.81 -14.24
CA ALA A 281 8.02 -0.28 -13.44
C ALA A 281 8.66 0.26 -12.14
N LEU A 282 9.47 1.30 -12.23
CA LEU A 282 10.13 1.93 -11.08
C LEU A 282 9.17 2.66 -10.13
N SER A 283 8.01 3.13 -10.63
CA SER A 283 6.94 3.64 -9.76
C SER A 283 6.25 2.55 -8.94
N ILE A 284 6.33 1.29 -9.38
CA ILE A 284 5.75 0.13 -8.69
C ILE A 284 6.77 -0.48 -7.74
N CYS A 285 8.01 -0.65 -8.20
CA CYS A 285 9.14 -1.14 -7.41
C CYS A 285 10.38 -0.31 -7.75
N ASP A 286 10.75 0.60 -6.84
CA ASP A 286 11.87 1.53 -6.97
C ASP A 286 13.23 0.82 -7.08
N LYS A 287 13.35 -0.36 -6.46
CA LYS A 287 14.56 -1.19 -6.43
C LYS A 287 14.64 -2.23 -7.54
N ASN A 288 13.80 -2.15 -8.57
CA ASN A 288 13.86 -3.08 -9.69
C ASN A 288 15.12 -2.83 -10.55
N ILE A 289 16.13 -3.67 -10.36
CA ILE A 289 17.43 -3.59 -11.05
C ILE A 289 17.26 -3.70 -12.58
N GLU A 290 16.42 -4.59 -13.07
CA GLU A 290 16.22 -4.79 -14.51
C GLU A 290 15.54 -3.59 -15.16
N ALA A 291 14.63 -2.91 -14.43
CA ALA A 291 14.03 -1.68 -14.91
C ALA A 291 15.03 -0.51 -14.95
N LEU A 292 15.92 -0.38 -13.95
CA LEU A 292 17.00 0.61 -13.96
C LEU A 292 17.97 0.37 -15.12
N VAL A 293 18.43 -0.88 -15.30
CA VAL A 293 19.34 -1.27 -16.39
C VAL A 293 18.68 -1.06 -17.76
N GLY A 294 17.42 -1.46 -17.91
CA GLY A 294 16.66 -1.28 -19.14
C GLY A 294 16.46 0.20 -19.48
N ARG A 295 16.15 1.05 -18.50
CA ARG A 295 16.01 2.50 -18.70
C ARG A 295 17.34 3.14 -19.09
N ALA A 296 18.42 2.73 -18.45
CA ALA A 296 19.76 3.19 -18.81
C ALA A 296 20.14 2.81 -20.24
N ALA A 297 19.84 1.59 -20.68
CA ALA A 297 20.05 1.17 -22.06
C ALA A 297 19.24 2.02 -23.06
N ALA A 298 17.98 2.32 -22.73
CA ALA A 298 17.16 3.21 -23.55
C ALA A 298 17.73 4.64 -23.62
N TYR A 299 18.20 5.19 -22.50
CA TYR A 299 18.87 6.51 -22.48
C TYR A 299 20.19 6.51 -23.26
N ALA A 300 21.00 5.47 -23.14
CA ALA A 300 22.25 5.33 -23.89
C ALA A 300 22.00 5.28 -25.41
N ASN A 301 20.95 4.57 -25.85
CA ASN A 301 20.52 4.55 -27.26
C ASN A 301 20.06 5.91 -27.78
N MET A 302 19.58 6.80 -26.90
CA MET A 302 19.25 8.19 -27.22
C MET A 302 20.43 9.16 -27.10
N GLY A 303 21.62 8.69 -26.70
CA GLY A 303 22.80 9.54 -26.44
C GLY A 303 22.75 10.32 -25.12
N GLN A 304 21.81 9.99 -24.23
CA GLN A 304 21.65 10.59 -22.90
C GLN A 304 22.51 9.87 -21.86
N TYR A 305 23.83 9.85 -22.06
CA TYR A 305 24.77 9.05 -21.26
C TYR A 305 24.79 9.39 -19.76
N ASN A 306 24.62 10.66 -19.39
CA ASN A 306 24.58 11.07 -17.97
C ASN A 306 23.41 10.43 -17.21
N LEU A 307 22.22 10.36 -17.84
CA LEU A 307 21.04 9.74 -17.23
C LEU A 307 21.20 8.21 -17.16
N ALA A 308 21.80 7.61 -18.20
CA ALA A 308 22.12 6.19 -18.20
C ALA A 308 23.11 5.83 -17.09
N GLU A 309 24.17 6.62 -16.90
CA GLU A 309 25.15 6.42 -15.83
C GLU A 309 24.50 6.49 -14.45
N ALA A 310 23.63 7.48 -14.21
CA ALA A 310 22.93 7.62 -12.93
C ALA A 310 22.07 6.39 -12.59
N ASP A 311 21.31 5.88 -13.57
CA ASP A 311 20.49 4.68 -13.38
C ASP A 311 21.34 3.41 -13.16
N LEU A 312 22.48 3.29 -13.83
CA LEU A 312 23.39 2.15 -13.68
C LEU A 312 24.15 2.20 -12.35
N ASP A 313 24.52 3.39 -11.88
CA ASP A 313 25.09 3.57 -10.54
C ASP A 313 24.05 3.15 -9.48
N ALA A 314 22.79 3.58 -9.62
CA ALA A 314 21.71 3.14 -8.72
C ALA A 314 21.51 1.61 -8.73
N ALA A 315 21.56 0.99 -9.91
CA ALA A 315 21.48 -0.47 -10.03
C ALA A 315 22.66 -1.19 -9.34
N LEU A 316 23.88 -0.64 -9.45
CA LEU A 316 25.09 -1.19 -8.83
C LEU A 316 25.15 -0.93 -7.32
N VAL A 317 24.48 0.09 -6.80
CA VAL A 317 24.28 0.27 -5.36
C VAL A 317 23.40 -0.85 -4.79
N ILE A 318 22.35 -1.26 -5.52
CA ILE A 318 21.47 -2.37 -5.11
C ILE A 318 22.19 -3.72 -5.23
N ASN A 319 22.89 -3.95 -6.36
CA ASN A 319 23.68 -5.15 -6.57
C ASN A 319 24.99 -4.83 -7.33
N ALA A 320 26.07 -4.70 -6.57
CA ALA A 320 27.39 -4.36 -7.11
C ALA A 320 27.96 -5.39 -8.10
N ARG A 321 27.47 -6.64 -8.06
CA ARG A 321 27.91 -7.74 -8.95
C ARG A 321 26.93 -8.02 -10.09
N HIS A 322 25.98 -7.12 -10.34
CA HIS A 322 25.01 -7.31 -11.42
C HIS A 322 25.68 -7.23 -12.79
N THR A 323 25.88 -8.38 -13.45
CA THR A 323 26.65 -8.50 -14.70
C THR A 323 26.14 -7.58 -15.80
N ASN A 324 24.82 -7.49 -16.00
CA ASN A 324 24.24 -6.64 -17.04
C ASN A 324 24.50 -5.16 -16.74
N ALA A 325 24.33 -4.73 -15.49
CA ALA A 325 24.55 -3.33 -15.10
C ALA A 325 26.02 -2.94 -15.32
N GLN A 326 26.97 -3.80 -14.94
CA GLN A 326 28.40 -3.56 -15.16
C GLN A 326 28.73 -3.45 -16.66
N ASN A 327 28.20 -4.36 -17.48
CA ASN A 327 28.44 -4.35 -18.93
C ASN A 327 27.85 -3.09 -19.59
N TYR A 328 26.60 -2.75 -19.29
CA TYR A 328 25.97 -1.53 -19.81
C TYR A 328 26.67 -0.26 -19.31
N MET A 329 27.19 -0.25 -18.09
CA MET A 329 27.98 0.86 -17.56
C MET A 329 29.28 1.04 -18.36
N ILE A 330 30.02 -0.04 -18.60
CA ILE A 330 31.23 0.00 -19.42
C ILE A 330 30.92 0.52 -20.82
N GLU A 331 29.87 0.01 -21.46
CA GLU A 331 29.49 0.45 -22.81
C GLU A 331 29.09 1.93 -22.84
N THR A 332 28.29 2.38 -21.87
CA THR A 332 27.85 3.78 -21.73
C THR A 332 29.05 4.70 -21.55
N LEU A 333 29.96 4.37 -20.63
CA LEU A 333 31.18 5.16 -20.36
C LEU A 333 32.12 5.21 -21.57
N LEU A 334 32.25 4.11 -22.33
CA LEU A 334 33.08 4.07 -23.53
C LEU A 334 32.50 4.93 -24.66
N GLN A 335 31.17 4.93 -24.85
CA GLN A 335 30.53 5.77 -25.86
C GLN A 335 30.60 7.25 -25.48
N GLU A 336 30.37 7.56 -24.20
CA GLU A 336 30.50 8.92 -23.71
C GLU A 336 31.94 9.43 -23.81
N ALA A 337 32.93 8.62 -23.45
CA ALA A 337 34.34 8.99 -23.55
C ALA A 337 34.74 9.29 -25.01
N LYS A 338 34.28 8.50 -25.98
CA LYS A 338 34.50 8.79 -27.41
C LYS A 338 33.86 10.10 -27.84
N ARG A 339 32.62 10.37 -27.40
CA ARG A 339 31.97 11.67 -27.67
C ARG A 339 32.73 12.84 -27.03
N LEU A 340 33.32 12.63 -25.85
CA LEU A 340 34.15 13.63 -25.17
C LEU A 340 35.49 13.85 -25.89
N GLU A 341 36.07 12.81 -26.49
CA GLU A 341 37.24 12.92 -27.37
C GLU A 341 36.93 13.75 -28.62
N GLU A 342 35.77 13.52 -29.25
CA GLU A 342 35.32 14.31 -30.40
C GLU A 342 35.08 15.79 -30.06
N THR A 343 34.70 16.08 -28.82
CA THR A 343 34.49 17.45 -28.30
C THR A 343 35.73 18.05 -27.64
N ASP A 344 36.89 17.40 -27.76
CA ASP A 344 38.21 17.75 -27.19
C ASP A 344 38.23 17.95 -25.66
N LYS A 345 37.25 17.40 -24.95
CA LYS A 345 37.17 17.40 -23.47
C LYS A 345 37.96 16.23 -22.88
N ARG A 346 39.27 16.28 -23.05
CA ARG A 346 40.19 15.17 -22.73
C ARG A 346 40.19 14.76 -21.25
N ASP A 347 40.07 15.72 -20.34
CA ASP A 347 40.13 15.43 -18.90
C ASP A 347 38.87 14.70 -18.40
N GLU A 348 37.69 15.10 -18.87
CA GLU A 348 36.44 14.39 -18.61
C GLU A 348 36.49 12.96 -19.18
N ALA A 349 37.00 12.79 -20.41
CA ALA A 349 37.17 11.48 -21.03
C ALA A 349 38.09 10.55 -20.23
N LYS A 350 39.21 11.06 -19.68
CA LYS A 350 40.11 10.29 -18.81
C LYS A 350 39.40 9.77 -17.55
N ILE A 351 38.53 10.58 -16.93
CA ILE A 351 37.76 10.18 -15.75
C ILE A 351 36.84 9.00 -16.10
N LYS A 352 36.14 9.07 -17.24
CA LYS A 352 35.23 8.02 -17.70
C LYS A 352 35.98 6.70 -18.01
N TYR A 353 37.14 6.76 -18.65
CA TYR A 353 37.97 5.57 -18.87
C TYR A 353 38.49 4.96 -17.57
N LYS A 354 38.91 5.78 -16.59
CA LYS A 354 39.31 5.28 -15.27
C LYS A 354 38.15 4.60 -14.54
N LYS A 355 36.93 5.15 -14.60
CA LYS A 355 35.73 4.53 -14.02
C LYS A 355 35.43 3.18 -14.69
N CYS A 356 35.58 3.08 -16.01
CA CYS A 356 35.45 1.80 -16.74
C CYS A 356 36.42 0.74 -16.21
N LEU A 357 37.71 1.09 -16.04
CA LEU A 357 38.75 0.18 -15.56
C LEU A 357 38.52 -0.26 -14.11
N ALA A 358 37.94 0.61 -13.27
CA ALA A 358 37.59 0.26 -11.90
C ALA A 358 36.50 -0.83 -11.81
N ILE A 359 35.61 -0.92 -12.81
CA ILE A 359 34.57 -1.97 -12.87
C ILE A 359 35.16 -3.26 -13.42
N LYS A 360 35.85 -3.17 -14.57
CA LYS A 360 36.46 -4.31 -15.24
C LYS A 360 37.62 -3.84 -16.12
N ASP A 361 38.70 -4.61 -16.14
CA ASP A 361 39.85 -4.38 -17.02
C ASP A 361 39.47 -4.57 -18.49
N ASP A 362 38.90 -3.53 -19.10
CA ASP A 362 38.56 -3.50 -20.53
C ASP A 362 39.73 -2.94 -21.35
N VAL A 363 40.21 -3.74 -22.31
CA VAL A 363 41.31 -3.38 -23.21
C VAL A 363 41.00 -2.12 -24.03
N ARG A 364 39.72 -1.84 -24.34
CA ARG A 364 39.30 -0.64 -25.07
C ARG A 364 39.52 0.62 -24.24
N ALA A 365 39.19 0.58 -22.95
CA ALA A 365 39.41 1.70 -22.04
C ALA A 365 40.90 1.98 -21.81
N LEU A 366 41.72 0.93 -21.67
CA LEU A 366 43.18 1.07 -21.58
C LEU A 366 43.77 1.75 -22.83
N ASN A 367 43.34 1.34 -24.03
CA ASN A 367 43.80 1.94 -25.27
C ASN A 367 43.36 3.40 -25.40
N GLY A 368 42.12 3.74 -25.02
CA GLY A 368 41.60 5.11 -25.00
C GLY A 368 42.41 6.01 -24.06
N LEU A 369 42.64 5.54 -22.83
CA LEU A 369 43.46 6.27 -21.86
C LEU A 369 44.90 6.49 -22.37
N ARG A 370 45.53 5.44 -22.92
CA ARG A 370 46.88 5.53 -23.49
C ARG A 370 46.96 6.51 -24.66
N ASN A 371 45.94 6.58 -25.51
CA ASN A 371 45.89 7.53 -26.62
C ASN A 371 45.77 8.97 -26.11
N LEU A 372 44.99 9.19 -25.05
CA LEU A 372 44.83 10.50 -24.40
C LEU A 372 46.07 10.95 -23.61
N GLU A 373 46.89 10.02 -23.14
CA GLU A 373 48.17 10.30 -22.47
C GLU A 373 49.33 10.50 -23.47
N ARG A 374 49.17 10.07 -24.72
CA ARG A 374 50.20 10.21 -25.75
C ARG A 374 50.21 11.64 -26.29
N ASN A 375 51.17 12.43 -25.81
CA ASN A 375 51.40 13.79 -26.29
C ASN A 375 51.74 13.83 -27.81
N PRO A 376 51.19 14.76 -28.61
CA PRO A 376 51.55 14.95 -30.02
C PRO A 376 53.03 15.38 -30.23
N SER A 377 53.68 15.87 -29.17
CA SER A 377 55.04 16.44 -29.24
C SER A 377 56.15 15.43 -29.54
N ALA A 378 55.88 14.12 -29.51
CA ALA A 378 56.90 13.09 -29.70
C ALA A 378 57.04 12.58 -31.15
N GLU A 379 56.08 12.87 -32.05
CA GLU A 379 56.08 12.30 -33.42
C GLU A 379 56.76 13.17 -34.48
N VAL A 380 56.93 14.48 -34.25
CA VAL A 380 57.58 15.38 -35.24
C VAL A 380 59.06 15.02 -35.46
N VAL A 381 59.70 14.27 -34.55
CA VAL A 381 61.13 13.93 -34.64
C VAL A 381 61.41 12.59 -35.37
N LYS A 382 60.43 11.68 -35.50
CA LYS A 382 60.70 10.33 -36.06
C LYS A 382 60.30 10.12 -37.53
N VAL A 383 59.48 11.01 -38.11
CA VAL A 383 58.95 10.83 -39.48
C VAL A 383 60.02 10.98 -40.59
N LYS A 384 61.23 11.50 -40.30
CA LYS A 384 62.25 11.72 -41.34
C LYS A 384 63.12 10.50 -41.74
N LYS A 385 62.94 9.30 -41.18
CA LYS A 385 63.85 8.15 -41.49
C LYS A 385 63.24 6.93 -42.21
N ASP A 386 61.92 6.77 -42.32
CA ASP A 386 61.34 5.46 -42.71
C ASP A 386 60.71 5.39 -44.12
N HIS A 387 61.14 6.22 -45.07
CA HIS A 387 60.48 6.28 -46.39
C HIS A 387 60.81 5.15 -47.39
N THR A 388 61.61 4.14 -47.04
CA THR A 388 62.04 3.09 -48.00
C THR A 388 61.48 1.67 -47.77
N GLN A 389 60.71 1.40 -46.72
CA GLN A 389 60.16 0.04 -46.44
C GLN A 389 58.62 -0.10 -46.59
N GLY A 390 57.93 0.90 -47.13
CA GLY A 390 56.46 0.99 -47.09
C GLY A 390 55.67 0.20 -48.16
N LYS A 391 56.31 -0.35 -49.20
CA LYS A 391 55.58 -1.00 -50.31
C LYS A 391 55.32 -2.49 -50.11
N ASP A 392 56.19 -3.23 -49.42
CA ASP A 392 56.03 -4.68 -49.24
C ASP A 392 55.08 -5.04 -48.08
N ARG A 393 55.11 -4.27 -46.97
CA ARG A 393 54.22 -4.48 -45.81
C ARG A 393 52.73 -4.27 -46.13
N LYS A 394 52.39 -3.41 -47.10
CA LYS A 394 50.99 -3.13 -47.48
C LYS A 394 50.33 -4.31 -48.22
N LYS A 395 51.09 -5.06 -49.03
CA LYS A 395 50.60 -6.26 -49.72
C LYS A 395 50.42 -7.45 -48.77
N GLU A 396 51.28 -7.56 -47.76
CA GLU A 396 51.21 -8.63 -46.77
C GLU A 396 50.03 -8.44 -45.79
N TYR A 397 49.76 -7.20 -45.39
CA TYR A 397 48.60 -6.85 -44.56
C TYR A 397 47.25 -7.07 -45.27
N SER A 398 47.15 -6.79 -46.57
CA SER A 398 45.89 -7.00 -47.30
C SER A 398 45.56 -8.50 -47.44
N ARG A 399 46.57 -9.33 -47.71
CA ARG A 399 46.42 -10.79 -47.77
C ARG A 399 46.05 -11.39 -46.40
N ALA A 400 46.68 -10.91 -45.33
CA ALA A 400 46.35 -11.36 -43.97
C ALA A 400 44.95 -10.93 -43.51
N ALA A 401 44.46 -9.77 -43.96
CA ALA A 401 43.10 -9.29 -43.68
C ALA A 401 42.04 -10.11 -44.43
N GLU A 402 42.27 -10.43 -45.70
CA GLU A 402 41.39 -11.30 -46.50
C GLU A 402 41.33 -12.72 -45.93
N GLU A 403 42.46 -13.27 -45.48
CA GLU A 403 42.50 -14.61 -44.89
C GLU A 403 41.74 -14.66 -43.55
N ARG A 404 41.83 -13.60 -42.73
CA ARG A 404 41.02 -13.48 -41.49
C ARG A 404 39.53 -13.36 -41.78
N GLN A 405 39.12 -12.60 -42.79
CA GLN A 405 37.72 -12.53 -43.20
C GLN A 405 37.22 -13.89 -43.73
N ARG A 406 38.04 -14.63 -44.48
CA ARG A 406 37.70 -15.96 -44.99
C ARG A 406 37.53 -16.98 -43.86
N ARG A 407 38.38 -16.94 -42.83
CA ARG A 407 38.26 -17.78 -41.62
C ARG A 407 37.01 -17.43 -40.81
N LYS A 408 36.65 -16.16 -40.71
CA LYS A 408 35.41 -15.72 -40.03
C LYS A 408 34.16 -16.26 -40.75
N ARG A 409 34.09 -16.07 -42.07
CA ARG A 409 32.97 -16.59 -42.90
C ARG A 409 32.81 -18.11 -42.82
N ARG A 410 33.92 -18.87 -42.71
CA ARG A 410 33.88 -20.32 -42.51
C ARG A 410 33.25 -20.72 -41.17
N ARG A 411 33.64 -20.06 -40.08
CA ARG A 411 33.08 -20.32 -38.74
C ARG A 411 31.59 -19.96 -38.67
N ASP A 412 31.20 -18.86 -39.32
CA ASP A 412 29.80 -18.43 -39.35
C ASP A 412 28.94 -19.43 -40.16
N ALA A 413 29.47 -19.99 -41.25
CA ALA A 413 28.80 -21.04 -42.04
C ALA A 413 28.69 -22.39 -41.30
N GLU A 414 29.73 -22.80 -40.55
CA GLU A 414 29.70 -24.01 -39.72
C GLU A 414 28.64 -23.90 -38.61
N LYS A 415 28.55 -22.74 -37.95
CA LYS A 415 27.51 -22.47 -36.94
C LYS A 415 26.10 -22.49 -37.54
N LEU A 416 25.93 -21.97 -38.75
CA LEU A 416 24.63 -22.00 -39.44
C LEU A 416 24.21 -23.44 -39.76
N ALA A 417 25.15 -24.27 -40.23
CA ALA A 417 24.89 -25.69 -40.52
C ALA A 417 24.58 -26.52 -39.26
N GLU A 418 25.21 -26.22 -38.12
CA GLU A 418 24.85 -26.83 -36.83
C GLU A 418 23.44 -26.42 -36.39
N TYR A 419 23.07 -25.14 -36.58
CA TYR A 419 21.74 -24.63 -36.27
C TYR A 419 20.65 -25.29 -37.14
N GLU A 420 20.92 -25.47 -38.44
CA GLU A 420 20.00 -26.14 -39.36
C GLU A 420 19.81 -27.63 -39.02
N ARG A 421 20.88 -28.32 -38.60
CA ARG A 421 20.79 -29.71 -38.10
C ARG A 421 19.97 -29.80 -36.81
N PHE A 422 20.18 -28.87 -35.88
CA PHE A 422 19.41 -28.81 -34.63
C PHE A 422 17.92 -28.54 -34.88
N ILE A 423 17.58 -27.67 -35.84
CA ILE A 423 16.20 -27.43 -36.26
C ILE A 423 15.58 -28.65 -36.93
N ALA A 424 16.35 -29.40 -37.74
CA ALA A 424 15.87 -30.63 -38.36
C ALA A 424 15.58 -31.73 -37.33
N GLU A 425 16.40 -31.84 -36.29
CA GLU A 425 16.23 -32.81 -35.19
C GLU A 425 15.02 -32.48 -34.29
N LEU A 426 14.73 -31.19 -34.10
CA LEU A 426 13.51 -30.74 -33.41
C LEU A 426 12.23 -30.96 -34.21
N LYS A 427 12.32 -31.11 -35.54
CA LYS A 427 11.16 -31.39 -36.42
C LYS A 427 10.89 -32.88 -36.60
N SER A 428 11.79 -33.77 -36.18
CA SER A 428 11.62 -35.23 -36.27
C SER A 428 11.19 -35.89 -34.95
N LYS A 429 10.91 -35.09 -33.92
CA LYS A 429 10.23 -35.48 -32.67
C LYS A 429 8.87 -34.79 -32.63
#